data_AF-A0A0B6YF26-F1
#
_entry.id   AF-A0A0B6YF26-F1
#
_cell.length_a   1.000
_cell.length_b   1.000
_cell.length_c   1.000
_cell.angle_alpha   90.00
_cell.angle_beta   90.00
_cell.angle_gamma   90.00
#
_symmetry.space_group_name_H-M   'P 1'
#
loop_
_entity.id
_entity.type
_entity.pdbx_description
1 polymer ?
#
loop_
_entity_poly.entity_id
_entity_poly.type
_entity_poly.pdbx_seq_one_letter_code
_entity_poly.pdbx_strand_id
1 'polypeptide(L)'
;WIQHVAKLRPVLNDNELSVLENYKPALSSEDQRKLLFTMLSATQALAVFNITYFIVEGSLIGYWRHHGIIPWDDDVDILFDSEKWPLAKKVLSCLPDLELNMGSDYMW
;
A
#
# COMPACT_ATOMS: atom_id res chain seq x y z
N TRP A 1 -13.18 -7.65 -8.31
CA TRP A 1 -14.20 -6.63 -8.65
C TRP A 1 -15.30 -7.15 -9.57
N ILE A 2 -15.00 -7.48 -10.84
CA ILE A 2 -16.01 -7.86 -11.86
C ILE A 2 -16.96 -8.96 -11.37
N GLN A 3 -16.43 -10.04 -10.81
CA GLN A 3 -17.24 -11.15 -10.28
C GLN A 3 -18.13 -10.74 -9.09
N HIS A 4 -17.69 -9.76 -8.29
CA HIS A 4 -18.47 -9.25 -7.15
C HIS A 4 -19.65 -8.41 -7.64
N VAL A 5 -19.40 -7.45 -8.54
CA VAL A 5 -20.45 -6.62 -9.16
C VAL A 5 -21.45 -7.47 -9.94
N ALA A 6 -20.99 -8.50 -10.66
CA ALA A 6 -21.88 -9.41 -11.39
C ALA A 6 -22.90 -10.12 -10.49
N LYS A 7 -22.53 -10.43 -9.24
CA LYS A 7 -23.44 -11.03 -8.25
C LYS A 7 -24.47 -10.05 -7.69
N LEU A 8 -24.15 -8.75 -7.68
CA LEU A 8 -25.02 -7.70 -7.15
C LEU A 8 -25.97 -7.10 -8.20
N ARG A 9 -25.65 -7.26 -9.49
CA ARG A 9 -26.48 -6.75 -10.61
C ARG A 9 -27.96 -7.17 -10.57
N PRO A 10 -28.34 -8.39 -10.14
CA PRO A 10 -29.77 -8.74 -10.02
C PRO A 10 -30.51 -8.04 -8.87
N VAL A 11 -29.77 -7.45 -7.92
CA VAL A 11 -30.31 -6.90 -6.66
C VAL A 11 -30.33 -5.37 -6.67
N LEU A 12 -29.34 -4.75 -7.31
CA LEU A 12 -29.13 -3.30 -7.30
C LEU A 12 -29.56 -2.65 -8.62
N ASN A 13 -30.05 -1.41 -8.54
CA ASN A 13 -30.31 -0.59 -9.72
C ASN A 13 -29.04 0.12 -10.23
N ASP A 14 -29.13 0.77 -11.39
CA ASP A 14 -27.97 1.42 -12.03
C ASP A 14 -27.33 2.53 -11.19
N ASN A 15 -28.12 3.30 -10.44
CA ASN A 15 -27.59 4.35 -9.55
C ASN A 15 -26.80 3.73 -8.40
N GLU A 16 -27.33 2.68 -7.77
CA GLU A 16 -26.63 1.95 -6.70
C GLU A 16 -25.35 1.27 -7.22
N LEU A 17 -25.39 0.69 -8.42
CA LEU A 17 -24.21 0.12 -9.07
C LEU A 17 -23.15 1.19 -9.37
N SER A 18 -23.55 2.40 -9.77
CA SER A 18 -22.61 3.51 -9.99
C SER A 18 -21.92 3.96 -8.70
N VAL A 19 -22.61 3.92 -7.56
CA VAL A 19 -22.01 4.24 -6.25
C VAL A 19 -20.92 3.22 -5.90
N LEU A 20 -21.10 1.94 -6.27
CA LEU A 20 -20.10 0.91 -6.02
C LEU A 20 -18.78 1.16 -6.76
N GLU A 21 -18.81 1.79 -7.94
CA GLU A 21 -17.58 2.09 -8.68
C GLU A 21 -16.62 3.00 -7.89
N ASN A 22 -17.11 3.80 -6.93
CA ASN A 22 -16.26 4.57 -6.02
C ASN A 22 -15.41 3.71 -5.08
N TYR A 23 -15.79 2.44 -4.89
CA TYR A 23 -15.10 1.47 -4.03
C TYR A 23 -14.39 0.37 -4.84
N LYS A 24 -14.30 0.56 -6.15
CA LYS A 24 -13.55 -0.34 -7.02
C LYS A 24 -12.08 -0.36 -6.58
N PRO A 25 -11.44 -1.54 -6.56
CA PRO A 25 -10.03 -1.60 -6.24
C PRO A 25 -9.19 -0.78 -7.21
N ALA A 26 -8.31 0.07 -6.68
CA ALA A 26 -7.43 0.92 -7.48
C ALA A 26 -6.37 0.09 -8.22
N LEU A 27 -5.86 -0.95 -7.55
CA LEU A 27 -4.84 -1.84 -8.06
C LEU A 27 -5.38 -3.20 -8.49
N SER A 28 -4.71 -3.83 -9.47
CA SER A 28 -4.92 -5.24 -9.79
C SER A 28 -4.44 -6.14 -8.64
N SER A 29 -4.91 -7.39 -8.57
CA SER A 29 -4.41 -8.33 -7.56
C SER A 29 -2.91 -8.63 -7.67
N GLU A 30 -2.33 -8.49 -8.87
CA GLU A 30 -0.89 -8.60 -9.07
C GLU A 30 -0.15 -7.40 -8.50
N ASP A 31 -0.66 -6.18 -8.75
CA ASP A 31 -0.03 -4.96 -8.28
C ASP A 31 -0.16 -4.79 -6.76
N GLN A 32 -1.29 -5.20 -6.16
CA GLN A 32 -1.42 -5.28 -4.70
C GLN A 32 -0.36 -6.22 -4.09
N ARG A 33 -0.06 -7.35 -4.75
CA ARG A 33 1.00 -8.26 -4.29
C ARG A 33 2.38 -7.63 -4.42
N LYS A 34 2.65 -6.90 -5.49
CA LYS A 34 3.92 -6.16 -5.67
C LYS A 34 4.07 -5.10 -4.57
N LEU A 35 3.01 -4.33 -4.30
CA LEU A 35 2.98 -3.31 -3.25
C LEU A 35 3.26 -3.92 -1.86
N LEU A 36 2.58 -5.01 -1.51
CA LEU A 36 2.83 -5.74 -0.25
C LEU A 36 4.25 -6.33 -0.19
N PHE A 37 4.78 -6.83 -1.31
CA PHE A 37 6.16 -7.31 -1.40
C PHE A 37 7.18 -6.18 -1.17
N THR A 38 6.94 -5.00 -1.74
CA THR A 38 7.76 -3.80 -1.52
C THR A 38 7.76 -3.42 -0.05
N MET A 39 6.58 -3.35 0.58
CA MET A 39 6.45 -3.05 2.01
C MET A 39 7.17 -4.06 2.89
N LEU A 40 6.98 -5.36 2.63
CA LEU A 40 7.62 -6.43 3.37
C LEU A 40 9.15 -6.36 3.26
N SER A 41 9.67 -6.14 2.05
CA SER A 41 11.11 -6.06 1.78
C SER A 41 11.73 -4.85 2.49
N ALA A 42 11.09 -3.68 2.39
CA ALA A 42 11.55 -2.47 3.07
C ALA A 42 11.55 -2.62 4.59
N THR A 43 10.43 -3.08 5.16
CA THR A 43 10.28 -3.22 6.62
C THR A 43 11.19 -4.28 7.22
N GLN A 44 11.42 -5.41 6.54
CA GLN A 44 12.41 -6.41 6.95
C GLN A 44 13.82 -5.84 6.95
N ALA A 45 14.20 -5.09 5.91
CA ALA A 45 15.51 -4.48 5.85
C ALA A 45 15.70 -3.43 6.94
N LEU A 46 14.71 -2.56 7.20
CA LEU A 46 14.76 -1.62 8.32
C LEU A 46 14.93 -2.34 9.67
N ALA A 47 14.19 -3.43 9.89
CA ALA A 47 14.30 -4.23 11.12
C ALA A 47 15.69 -4.84 11.31
N VAL A 48 16.31 -5.39 10.26
CA VAL A 48 17.68 -5.96 10.31
C VAL A 48 18.71 -4.94 10.77
N PHE A 49 18.52 -3.68 10.42
CA PHE A 49 19.41 -2.57 10.81
C PHE A 49 18.95 -1.83 12.07
N ASN A 50 18.06 -2.44 12.88
CA ASN A 50 17.52 -1.87 14.12
C ASN A 50 16.84 -0.50 13.92
N ILE A 51 16.22 -0.28 12.78
CA ILE A 51 15.38 0.89 12.52
C ILE A 51 13.94 0.50 12.84
N THR A 52 13.41 1.05 13.93
CA THR A 52 12.01 0.84 14.29
C THR A 52 11.13 1.61 13.32
N TYR A 53 10.11 0.94 12.78
CA TYR A 53 9.14 1.53 11.87
C TYR A 53 7.72 1.26 12.38
N PHE A 54 6.77 2.06 11.90
CA PHE A 54 5.34 1.89 12.16
C PHE A 54 4.56 2.01 10.85
N ILE A 55 3.52 1.21 10.70
CA ILE A 55 2.52 1.38 9.62
C ILE A 55 1.61 2.55 10.03
N VAL A 56 1.32 3.45 9.10
CA VAL A 56 0.56 4.67 9.40
C VAL A 56 -0.51 4.99 8.36
N GLU A 57 -1.28 6.04 8.64
CA GLU A 57 -2.30 6.61 7.74
C GLU A 57 -3.28 5.58 7.16
N GLY A 58 -3.54 5.63 5.84
CA GLY A 58 -4.44 4.73 5.13
C GLY A 58 -4.07 3.27 5.33
N SER A 59 -2.77 2.97 5.36
CA SER A 59 -2.25 1.62 5.57
C SER A 59 -2.62 1.04 6.93
N LEU A 60 -2.53 1.84 8.01
CA LEU A 60 -2.92 1.38 9.35
C LEU A 60 -4.43 1.15 9.44
N ILE A 61 -5.23 2.04 8.85
CA ILE A 61 -6.69 1.90 8.80
C ILE A 61 -7.08 0.67 7.99
N GLY A 62 -6.41 0.43 6.85
CA GLY A 62 -6.58 -0.77 6.03
C GLY A 62 -6.34 -2.04 6.84
N TYR A 63 -5.19 -2.12 7.50
CA TYR A 63 -4.83 -3.26 8.34
C TYR A 63 -5.91 -3.56 9.38
N TRP A 64 -6.38 -2.54 10.10
CA TRP A 64 -7.37 -2.71 11.16
C TRP A 64 -8.77 -3.06 10.62
N ARG A 65 -9.26 -2.34 9.60
CA ARG A 65 -10.64 -2.42 9.13
C ARG A 65 -10.87 -3.53 8.11
N HIS A 66 -9.93 -3.71 7.18
CA HIS A 66 -10.08 -4.61 6.03
C HIS A 66 -9.19 -5.85 6.13
N HIS A 67 -8.35 -5.93 7.17
CA HIS A 67 -7.36 -7.00 7.34
C HIS A 67 -6.41 -7.10 6.12
N GLY A 68 -6.08 -5.95 5.54
CA GLY A 68 -5.30 -5.81 4.30
C GLY A 68 -5.23 -4.36 3.86
N ILE A 69 -4.91 -4.10 2.59
CA ILE A 69 -4.90 -2.74 2.04
C ILE A 69 -6.36 -2.26 1.86
N ILE A 70 -6.61 -0.96 2.01
CA ILE A 70 -7.91 -0.39 1.63
C ILE A 70 -8.13 -0.66 0.14
N PRO A 71 -9.28 -1.20 -0.30
CA PRO A 71 -9.40 -1.66 -1.70
C PRO A 71 -9.03 -0.60 -2.74
N TRP A 72 -9.39 0.66 -2.47
CA TRP A 72 -9.17 1.82 -3.34
C TRP A 72 -7.88 2.62 -3.04
N ASP A 73 -7.00 2.15 -2.14
CA ASP A 73 -5.63 2.68 -2.02
C ASP A 73 -4.76 2.11 -3.14
N ASP A 74 -3.77 2.91 -3.57
CA ASP A 74 -2.74 2.55 -4.53
C ASP A 74 -1.31 2.60 -3.97
N ASP A 75 -1.15 2.91 -2.69
CA ASP A 75 0.12 3.00 -1.98
C ASP A 75 0.09 2.35 -0.59
N VAL A 76 1.25 2.39 0.08
CA VAL A 76 1.39 1.99 1.48
C VAL A 76 2.38 2.89 2.21
N ASP A 77 2.06 3.23 3.45
CA ASP A 77 2.81 4.17 4.26
C ASP A 77 3.45 3.50 5.47
N ILE A 78 4.75 3.74 5.61
CA ILE A 78 5.51 3.45 6.82
C ILE A 78 6.25 4.71 7.28
N LEU A 79 6.36 4.90 8.59
CA LEU A 79 7.21 5.92 9.17
C LEU A 79 8.29 5.30 10.05
N PHE A 80 9.38 6.03 10.23
CA PHE A 80 10.45 5.73 11.16
C PHE A 80 11.08 7.04 11.62
N ASP A 81 11.92 6.96 12.64
CA ASP A 81 12.65 8.11 13.19
C ASP A 81 13.51 8.80 12.10
N SER A 82 13.27 10.09 11.87
CA SER A 82 13.94 10.87 10.82
C SER A 82 15.45 10.97 11.02
N GLU A 83 15.94 10.85 12.26
CA GLU A 83 17.37 10.80 12.55
C GLU A 83 18.05 9.56 11.91
N LYS A 84 17.28 8.50 11.64
CA LYS A 84 17.77 7.28 10.97
C LYS A 84 17.83 7.39 9.45
N TRP A 85 17.34 8.49 8.87
CA TRP A 85 17.25 8.65 7.42
C TRP A 85 18.56 8.37 6.66
N PRO A 86 19.75 8.83 7.10
CA PRO A 86 21.00 8.54 6.40
C PRO A 86 21.29 7.03 6.26
N LEU A 87 20.98 6.24 7.29
CA LEU A 87 21.14 4.78 7.25
C LEU A 87 20.00 4.12 6.48
N ALA A 88 18.76 4.52 6.74
CA ALA A 88 17.57 3.99 6.07
C ALA A 88 17.69 4.12 4.55
N LYS A 89 18.08 5.30 4.06
CA LYS A 89 18.29 5.55 2.62
C LYS A 89 19.29 4.55 2.02
N LYS A 90 20.43 4.32 2.69
CA LYS A 90 21.44 3.36 2.21
C LYS A 90 20.90 1.94 2.18
N VAL A 91 20.20 1.52 3.23
CA VAL A 91 19.59 0.18 3.34
C VAL A 91 18.56 -0.04 2.23
N LEU A 92 17.63 0.91 2.08
CA LEU A 92 16.55 0.83 1.08
C LEU A 92 17.07 0.90 -0.36
N SER A 93 18.19 1.58 -0.60
CA SER A 93 18.84 1.65 -1.92
C SER A 93 19.52 0.33 -2.34
N CYS A 94 19.64 -0.65 -1.44
CA CYS A 94 20.31 -1.93 -1.68
C CYS A 94 19.35 -3.12 -1.74
N LEU A 95 18.04 -2.88 -1.76
CA LEU A 95 17.05 -3.95 -1.84
C LEU A 95 17.11 -4.62 -3.23
N PRO A 96 17.14 -5.96 -3.30
CA PRO A 96 17.06 -6.65 -4.59
C PRO A 96 15.69 -6.42 -5.23
N ASP A 97 15.66 -6.34 -6.56
CA ASP A 97 14.44 -6.21 -7.38
C ASP A 97 13.60 -4.94 -7.12
N LEU A 98 14.10 -4.00 -6.30
CA LEU A 98 13.45 -2.75 -5.95
C LEU A 98 14.41 -1.57 -6.18
N GLU A 99 13.86 -0.45 -6.61
CA GLU A 99 14.59 0.81 -6.80
C GLU A 99 14.04 1.87 -5.84
N LEU A 100 14.94 2.52 -5.08
CA LEU A 100 14.56 3.64 -4.23
C LEU A 100 14.46 4.92 -5.09
N ASN A 101 13.23 5.40 -5.31
CA ASN A 101 12.98 6.67 -5.99
C ASN A 101 12.79 7.80 -4.97
N MET A 102 13.54 8.89 -5.14
CA MET A 102 13.52 10.09 -4.27
C MET A 102 13.36 11.38 -5.11
N GLY A 103 12.60 11.32 -6.21
CA GLY A 103 12.34 12.49 -7.05
C GLY A 103 11.68 13.65 -6.29
N SER A 104 11.83 14.87 -6.81
CA SER A 104 11.26 16.09 -6.22
C SER A 104 9.74 16.06 -6.06
N ASP A 105 9.06 15.23 -6.85
CA ASP A 105 7.61 15.09 -6.86
C ASP A 105 7.09 14.21 -5.71
N TYR A 106 8.00 13.60 -4.94
CA TYR A 106 7.71 12.64 -3.87
C TYR A 106 8.21 13.12 -2.49
N MET A 107 8.59 14.38 -2.38
CA MET A 107 8.87 15.05 -1.11
C MET A 107 7.71 15.98 -0.77
N TRP A 108 6.85 15.57 0.16
CA TRP A 108 5.92 16.46 0.86
C TRP A 108 6.66 17.37 1.85
#